data_AF-M1DX66-F1
#
_entry.id   AF-M1DX66-F1
#
_cell.length_a   1.000
_cell.length_b   1.000
_cell.length_c   1.000
_cell.angle_alpha   90.00
_cell.angle_beta   90.00
_cell.angle_gamma   90.00
#
_symmetry.space_group_name_H-M   'P 1'
#
loop_
_entity.id
_entity.type
_entity.pdbx_description
1 polymer ?
#
loop_
_entity_poly.entity_id
_entity_poly.type
_entity_poly.pdbx_seq_one_letter_code
_entity_poly.pdbx_strand_id
1 'polypeptide(L)'
;MCGAEIAIVIFSQDGKVFSFGHPCVDTLVERFLGRNLPPPNNDVRNQQIVARREAGMRELNTKLMNLEEVLQMEKNRGESLREIRKRANGLWWESPMEELNLFQLQHLKKALEILKQKVEKEAQMVNNNAFPFQTLGSAWTPPNCAS
;
A
#
# COMPACT_ATOMS: atom_id res chain seq x y z
N MET A 1 -8.48 -10.94 32.89
CA MET A 1 -7.78 -9.77 33.47
C MET A 1 -8.31 -9.53 34.88
N CYS A 2 -7.43 -9.24 35.85
CA CYS A 2 -7.75 -9.31 37.28
C CYS A 2 -8.34 -8.04 37.90
N GLY A 3 -8.71 -7.03 37.09
CA GLY A 3 -9.28 -5.77 37.59
C GLY A 3 -8.35 -4.94 38.49
N ALA A 4 -7.04 -5.18 38.41
CA ALA A 4 -6.06 -4.49 39.25
C ALA A 4 -5.89 -3.03 38.82
N GLU A 5 -5.93 -2.12 39.80
CA GLU A 5 -5.56 -0.72 39.61
C GLU A 5 -4.06 -0.55 39.89
N ILE A 6 -3.35 0.07 38.96
CA ILE A 6 -1.89 0.17 39.00
C ILE A 6 -1.44 1.59 38.68
N ALA A 7 -0.43 2.09 39.39
CA ALA A 7 0.31 3.29 39.02
C ALA A 7 1.80 2.93 38.92
N ILE A 8 2.46 3.43 37.88
CA ILE A 8 3.88 3.26 37.60
C ILE A 8 4.48 4.66 37.48
N VAL A 9 5.55 4.92 38.20
CA VAL A 9 6.32 6.18 38.13
C VAL A 9 7.76 5.83 37.83
N ILE A 10 8.33 6.46 36.80
CA ILE A 10 9.70 6.21 36.31
C ILE A 10 10.45 7.53 36.36
N PHE A 11 11.61 7.52 37.01
CA PHE A 11 12.55 8.63 37.05
C PHE A 11 13.72 8.32 36.11
N SER A 12 13.97 9.17 35.12
CA SER A 12 15.14 9.03 34.26
C SER A 12 16.41 9.54 34.96
N GLN A 13 17.58 9.13 34.47
CA GLN A 13 18.87 9.66 34.93
C GLN A 13 18.99 11.18 34.73
N ASP A 14 18.31 11.72 33.71
CA ASP A 14 18.20 13.16 33.43
C ASP A 14 17.19 13.90 34.34
N GLY A 15 16.61 13.21 35.33
CA GLY A 15 15.65 13.79 36.27
C GLY A 15 14.24 14.02 35.71
N LYS A 16 13.92 13.47 34.53
CA LYS A 16 12.55 13.54 33.97
C LYS A 16 11.67 12.48 34.61
N VAL A 17 10.41 12.85 34.89
CA VAL A 17 9.41 11.95 35.48
C VAL A 17 8.41 11.53 34.43
N PHE A 18 8.17 10.24 34.33
CA PHE A 18 7.12 9.64 33.52
C PHE A 18 6.18 8.85 34.42
N SER A 19 4.88 9.00 34.22
CA SER A 19 3.89 8.29 35.02
C SER A 19 2.80 7.69 34.15
N PHE A 20 2.42 6.45 34.47
CA PHE A 20 1.30 5.75 33.87
C PHE A 20 0.43 5.13 34.95
N GLY A 21 -0.88 5.10 34.75
CA GLY A 21 -1.77 4.53 35.75
C GLY A 21 -3.15 4.20 35.21
N HIS A 22 -3.72 3.12 35.73
CA HIS A 22 -5.06 2.65 35.43
C HIS A 22 -5.90 2.62 36.72
N PRO A 23 -7.01 3.36 36.80
CA PRO A 23 -7.66 4.10 35.72
C PRO A 23 -6.99 5.44 35.32
N CYS A 24 -6.34 6.12 36.26
CA CYS A 24 -5.59 7.36 36.03
C CYS A 24 -4.54 7.55 37.12
N VAL A 25 -3.34 8.03 36.77
CA VAL A 25 -2.25 8.29 37.73
C VAL A 25 -2.70 9.25 38.83
N ASP A 26 -3.29 10.38 38.46
CA ASP A 26 -3.61 11.46 39.41
C ASP A 26 -4.58 10.96 40.49
N THR A 27 -5.64 10.26 40.09
CA THR A 27 -6.61 9.68 41.02
C THR A 27 -6.00 8.61 41.93
N LEU A 28 -5.04 7.83 41.41
CA LEU A 28 -4.36 6.81 42.22
C LEU A 28 -3.38 7.44 43.22
N VAL A 29 -2.69 8.50 42.82
CA VAL A 29 -1.75 9.25 43.66
C VAL A 29 -2.49 9.99 44.77
N GLU A 30 -3.58 10.68 44.45
CA GLU A 30 -4.42 11.35 45.46
C GLU A 30 -4.95 10.37 46.51
N ARG A 31 -5.46 9.21 46.05
CA ARG A 31 -5.92 8.14 46.93
C ARG A 31 -4.79 7.55 47.77
N PHE A 32 -3.63 7.31 47.18
CA PHE A 32 -2.46 6.80 47.90
C PHE A 32 -1.98 7.76 48.99
N LEU A 33 -2.02 9.07 48.71
CA LEU A 33 -1.64 10.14 49.64
C LEU A 33 -2.74 10.46 50.68
N GLY A 34 -3.90 9.81 50.62
CA GLY A 34 -5.01 10.02 51.56
C GLY A 34 -5.62 11.43 51.49
N ARG A 35 -5.37 12.18 50.41
CA ARG A 35 -5.87 13.55 50.23
C ARG A 35 -7.17 13.45 49.44
N ASN A 36 -8.29 13.69 50.11
CA ASN A 36 -9.68 13.47 49.65
C ASN A 36 -10.10 11.99 49.67
N LEU A 37 -10.81 11.60 50.72
CA LEU A 37 -11.60 10.37 50.73
C LEU A 37 -13.07 10.74 50.45
N PRO A 38 -13.57 10.70 49.21
CA PRO A 38 -14.98 10.44 48.99
C PRO A 38 -15.27 8.95 49.31
N PRO A 39 -16.52 8.59 49.67
CA PRO A 39 -16.89 7.22 49.98
C PRO A 39 -16.62 6.28 48.79
N PRO A 40 -16.49 4.96 49.04
CA PRO A 40 -16.23 4.01 47.98
C PRO A 40 -17.41 4.00 47.01
N ASN A 41 -17.08 4.06 45.73
CA ASN A 41 -17.95 4.00 44.56
C ASN A 41 -18.64 5.30 44.11
N ASN A 42 -18.67 5.44 42.77
CA ASN A 42 -19.55 6.28 41.95
C ASN A 42 -18.98 7.61 41.43
N ASP A 43 -17.68 7.70 41.15
CA ASP A 43 -17.21 8.79 40.27
C ASP A 43 -17.51 8.41 38.80
N VAL A 44 -18.81 8.45 38.46
CA VAL A 44 -19.38 8.09 37.15
C VAL A 44 -18.65 8.82 36.02
N ARG A 45 -18.16 10.03 36.26
CA ARG A 45 -17.39 10.81 35.29
C ARG A 45 -16.05 10.16 34.96
N ASN A 46 -15.33 9.68 35.96
CA ASN A 46 -14.07 8.98 35.77
C ASN A 46 -14.29 7.62 35.08
N GLN A 47 -15.33 6.87 35.47
CA GLN A 47 -15.70 5.62 34.79
C GLN A 47 -16.09 5.85 33.32
N GLN A 48 -16.82 6.91 33.00
CA GLN A 48 -17.16 7.27 31.62
C GLN A 48 -15.92 7.67 30.80
N ILE A 49 -14.98 8.41 31.39
CA ILE A 49 -13.72 8.77 30.71
C ILE A 49 -12.89 7.50 30.41
N VAL A 50 -12.81 6.57 31.37
CA VAL A 50 -12.11 5.29 31.19
C VAL A 50 -12.82 4.44 30.13
N ALA A 51 -14.13 4.25 30.24
CA ALA A 51 -14.90 3.47 29.28
C ALA A 51 -14.78 4.03 27.85
N ARG A 52 -14.74 5.36 27.70
CA ARG A 52 -14.52 6.03 26.41
C ARG A 52 -13.10 5.77 25.88
N ARG A 53 -12.07 5.85 26.72
CA ARG A 53 -10.68 5.56 26.33
C ARG A 53 -10.52 4.11 25.91
N GLU A 54 -11.06 3.18 26.70
CA GLU A 54 -11.01 1.76 26.38
C GLU A 54 -11.83 1.42 25.12
N ALA A 55 -12.98 2.05 24.92
CA ALA A 55 -13.76 1.89 23.69
C ALA A 55 -12.94 2.34 22.47
N GLY A 56 -12.27 3.49 22.55
CA GLY A 56 -11.38 3.96 21.49
C GLY A 56 -10.19 3.03 21.25
N MET A 57 -9.60 2.49 22.31
CA MET A 57 -8.51 1.52 22.22
C MET A 57 -8.98 0.20 21.57
N ARG A 58 -10.15 -0.31 21.97
CA ARG A 58 -10.76 -1.51 21.38
C ARG A 58 -11.06 -1.28 19.90
N GLU A 59 -11.67 -0.15 19.54
CA GLU A 59 -11.96 0.19 18.15
C GLU A 59 -10.68 0.25 17.30
N LEU A 60 -9.63 0.91 17.81
CA LEU A 60 -8.36 0.99 17.11
C LEU A 60 -7.71 -0.40 16.95
N ASN A 61 -7.76 -1.22 17.99
CA ASN A 61 -7.22 -2.58 17.94
C ASN A 61 -7.98 -3.45 16.93
N THR A 62 -9.30 -3.33 16.86
CA THR A 62 -10.12 -4.01 15.83
C THR A 62 -9.74 -3.54 14.43
N LYS A 63 -9.56 -2.24 14.21
CA LYS A 63 -9.12 -1.69 12.92
C LYS A 63 -7.73 -2.23 12.53
N LEU A 64 -6.80 -2.30 13.47
CA LEU A 64 -5.46 -2.84 13.24
C LEU A 64 -5.50 -4.32 12.86
N MET A 65 -6.24 -5.15 13.63
CA MET A 65 -6.38 -6.58 13.31
C MET A 65 -6.97 -6.81 11.93
N ASN A 66 -8.03 -6.07 11.56
CA ASN A 66 -8.65 -6.20 10.24
C ASN A 66 -7.67 -5.80 9.11
N LEU A 67 -6.89 -4.72 9.30
CA LEU A 67 -5.89 -4.30 8.34
C LEU A 67 -4.75 -5.31 8.21
N GLU A 68 -4.31 -5.90 9.32
CA GLU A 68 -3.30 -6.94 9.36
C GLU A 68 -3.77 -8.20 8.62
N GLU A 69 -5.03 -8.59 8.81
CA GLU A 69 -5.64 -9.70 8.08
C GLU A 69 -5.66 -9.45 6.57
N VAL A 70 -6.13 -8.27 6.13
CA VAL A 70 -6.13 -7.89 4.71
C VAL A 70 -4.72 -7.87 4.14
N LEU A 71 -3.75 -7.31 4.87
CA LEU A 71 -2.36 -7.28 4.45
C LEU A 71 -1.80 -8.71 4.29
N GLN A 72 -2.12 -9.60 5.22
CA GLN A 72 -1.65 -10.99 5.16
C GLN A 72 -2.29 -11.75 4.01
N MET A 73 -3.58 -11.55 3.75
CA MET A 73 -4.26 -12.11 2.58
C MET A 73 -3.61 -11.65 1.27
N GLU A 74 -3.33 -10.35 1.14
CA GLU A 74 -2.68 -9.81 -0.06
C GLU A 74 -1.24 -10.31 -0.24
N LYS A 75 -0.49 -10.46 0.85
CA LYS A 75 0.85 -11.08 0.82
C LYS A 75 0.77 -12.53 0.33
N ASN A 76 -0.14 -13.32 0.89
CA ASN A 76 -0.34 -14.72 0.50
C ASN A 76 -0.78 -14.84 -0.97
N ARG A 77 -1.67 -13.93 -1.42
CA ARG A 77 -2.08 -13.84 -2.82
C ARG A 77 -0.89 -13.53 -3.73
N GLY A 78 -0.04 -12.58 -3.34
CA GLY A 78 1.18 -12.23 -4.06
C GLY A 78 2.18 -13.39 -4.12
N GLU A 79 2.35 -14.13 -3.02
CA GLU A 79 3.18 -15.35 -2.99
C GLU A 79 2.65 -16.45 -3.90
N SER A 80 1.36 -16.72 -3.85
CA SER A 80 0.71 -17.69 -4.74
C SER A 80 0.91 -17.33 -6.21
N LEU A 81 0.74 -16.06 -6.59
CA LEU A 81 1.00 -15.60 -7.96
C LEU A 81 2.47 -15.76 -8.36
N ARG A 82 3.41 -15.49 -7.45
CA ARG A 82 4.85 -15.73 -7.70
C ARG A 82 5.14 -17.22 -7.88
N GLU A 83 4.53 -18.09 -7.09
CA GLU A 83 4.72 -19.54 -7.21
C GLU A 83 4.09 -20.10 -8.49
N ILE A 84 2.90 -19.62 -8.88
CA ILE A 84 2.30 -19.95 -10.18
C ILE A 84 3.24 -19.51 -11.32
N ARG A 85 3.79 -18.29 -11.24
CA ARG A 85 4.75 -17.78 -12.22
C ARG A 85 6.01 -18.66 -12.32
N LYS A 86 6.57 -19.09 -11.19
CA LYS A 86 7.74 -19.98 -11.14
C LYS A 86 7.43 -21.35 -11.73
N ARG A 87 6.29 -21.96 -11.34
CA ARG A 87 5.88 -23.31 -11.78
C ARG A 87 5.49 -23.36 -13.26
N ALA A 88 5.06 -22.26 -13.86
CA ALA A 88 4.76 -22.17 -15.28
C ALA A 88 6.02 -22.21 -16.19
N ASN A 89 7.10 -22.88 -15.76
CA ASN A 89 8.45 -22.79 -16.33
C ASN A 89 8.87 -21.32 -16.48
N GLY A 90 8.86 -20.62 -15.33
CA GLY A 90 9.37 -19.27 -15.10
C GLY A 90 9.52 -18.45 -16.36
N LEU A 91 8.45 -17.73 -16.74
CA LEU A 91 8.36 -16.79 -17.87
C LEU A 91 9.70 -16.67 -18.60
N TRP A 92 10.04 -17.64 -19.45
CA TRP A 92 11.42 -17.73 -19.92
C TRP A 92 11.79 -16.47 -20.71
N TRP A 93 10.81 -15.81 -21.32
CA TRP A 93 10.96 -14.52 -22.00
C TRP A 93 11.20 -13.31 -21.07
N GLU A 94 11.10 -13.45 -19.74
CA GLU A 94 11.53 -12.46 -18.72
C GLU A 94 12.97 -12.70 -18.26
N SER A 95 13.59 -13.85 -18.57
CA SER A 95 14.99 -14.09 -18.24
C SER A 95 15.93 -13.18 -19.06
N PRO A 96 17.10 -12.81 -18.51
CA PRO A 96 18.15 -12.15 -19.27
C PRO A 96 18.44 -12.89 -20.59
N MET A 97 18.73 -12.16 -21.67
CA MET A 97 18.91 -12.78 -22.98
C MET A 97 20.08 -13.77 -22.99
N GLU A 98 21.06 -13.58 -22.12
CA GLU A 98 22.22 -14.43 -21.90
C GLU A 98 21.87 -15.81 -21.30
N GLU A 99 20.73 -15.91 -20.62
CA GLU A 99 20.23 -17.14 -19.98
C GLU A 99 19.29 -17.93 -20.90
N LEU A 100 18.95 -17.37 -22.07
CA LEU A 100 18.07 -18.01 -23.05
C LEU A 100 18.83 -18.97 -23.95
N ASN A 101 18.27 -20.17 -24.16
CA ASN A 101 18.80 -21.08 -25.16
C ASN A 101 18.42 -20.65 -26.59
N LEU A 102 19.09 -21.21 -27.61
CA LEU A 102 18.88 -20.85 -29.01
C LEU A 102 17.42 -20.98 -29.45
N PHE A 103 16.72 -22.02 -29.00
CA PHE A 103 15.31 -22.26 -29.35
C PHE A 103 14.40 -21.15 -28.77
N GLN A 104 14.62 -20.79 -27.51
CA GLN A 104 13.92 -19.69 -26.84
C GLN A 104 14.18 -18.35 -27.55
N LEU A 105 15.44 -18.04 -27.88
CA LEU A 105 15.80 -16.81 -28.60
C LEU A 105 15.14 -16.74 -29.98
N GLN A 106 15.12 -17.83 -30.74
CA GLN A 106 14.45 -17.90 -32.04
C GLN A 106 12.93 -17.68 -31.90
N HIS A 107 12.32 -18.27 -30.88
CA HIS A 107 10.90 -18.09 -30.60
C HIS A 107 10.57 -16.64 -30.24
N LEU A 108 11.39 -16.01 -29.38
CA LEU A 108 11.25 -14.61 -29.00
C LEU A 108 11.40 -13.68 -30.20
N LYS A 109 12.42 -13.89 -31.04
CA LYS A 109 12.63 -13.15 -32.28
C LYS A 109 11.38 -13.19 -33.17
N LYS A 110 10.85 -14.39 -33.42
CA LYS A 110 9.67 -14.58 -34.26
C LYS A 110 8.43 -13.87 -33.69
N ALA A 111 8.24 -13.93 -32.37
CA ALA A 111 7.14 -13.23 -31.70
C ALA A 111 7.25 -11.70 -31.86
N LEU A 112 8.46 -11.15 -31.72
CA LEU A 112 8.72 -9.72 -31.92
C LEU A 112 8.51 -9.29 -33.39
N GLU A 113 8.90 -10.11 -34.36
CA GLU A 113 8.64 -9.86 -35.78
C GLU A 113 7.14 -9.81 -36.09
N ILE A 114 6.35 -10.74 -35.53
CA ILE A 114 4.89 -10.74 -35.67
C ILE A 114 4.28 -9.50 -35.03
N LEU A 115 4.74 -9.12 -33.83
CA LEU A 115 4.26 -7.94 -33.13
C LEU A 115 4.55 -6.67 -33.93
N LYS A 116 5.78 -6.54 -34.47
CA LYS A 116 6.18 -5.43 -35.34
C LYS A 116 5.24 -5.30 -36.54
N GLN A 117 4.99 -6.41 -37.25
CA GLN A 117 4.08 -6.40 -38.40
C GLN A 117 2.65 -6.00 -38.01
N LYS A 118 2.18 -6.42 -36.83
CA LYS A 118 0.85 -6.03 -36.34
C LYS A 118 0.78 -4.54 -36.06
N VAL A 119 1.78 -3.99 -35.36
CA VAL A 119 1.86 -2.55 -35.05
C VAL A 119 1.96 -1.72 -36.33
N GLU A 120 2.76 -2.14 -37.31
CA GLU A 120 2.87 -1.46 -38.60
C GLU A 120 1.53 -1.46 -39.36
N LYS A 121 0.80 -2.58 -39.36
CA LYS A 121 -0.54 -2.66 -39.96
C LYS A 121 -1.54 -1.73 -39.28
N GLU A 122 -1.58 -1.71 -37.96
CA GLU A 122 -2.45 -0.80 -37.19
C GLU A 122 -2.09 0.67 -37.47
N ALA A 123 -0.79 1.01 -37.50
CA ALA A 123 -0.33 2.35 -37.84
C ALA A 123 -0.72 2.77 -39.26
N GLN A 124 -0.64 1.87 -40.24
CA GLN A 124 -1.08 2.11 -41.62
C GLN A 124 -2.60 2.31 -41.70
N MET A 125 -3.40 1.53 -40.95
CA MET A 125 -4.85 1.71 -40.89
C MET A 125 -5.23 3.07 -40.31
N VAL A 126 -4.54 3.52 -39.25
CA VAL A 126 -4.77 4.85 -38.67
C VAL A 126 -4.36 5.97 -39.63
N ASN A 127 -3.25 5.83 -40.34
CA ASN A 127 -2.79 6.82 -41.32
C ASN A 127 -3.72 6.90 -42.55
N ASN A 128 -4.25 5.77 -43.01
CA ASN A 128 -5.19 5.71 -44.14
C ASN A 128 -6.60 6.22 -43.79
N ASN A 129 -6.94 6.24 -42.49
CA ASN A 129 -8.22 6.76 -41.98
C ASN A 129 -8.14 8.23 -41.50
N ALA A 130 -6.98 8.88 -41.63
CA ALA A 130 -6.83 10.32 -41.39
C ALA A 130 -7.41 11.11 -42.57
N PHE A 131 -8.71 11.42 -42.50
CA PHE A 131 -9.51 12.47 -43.17
C PHE A 131 -9.12 12.99 -44.58
N PRO A 132 -10.10 13.23 -45.48
CA PRO A 132 -9.93 13.50 -46.92
C PRO A 132 -9.46 14.93 -47.28
N PHE A 133 -8.63 15.57 -46.46
CA PHE A 133 -8.07 16.89 -46.74
C PHE A 133 -6.56 16.83 -46.98
N GLN A 134 -6.13 16.15 -48.04
CA GLN A 134 -4.78 16.34 -48.59
C GLN A 134 -4.77 17.21 -49.86
N THR A 135 -5.92 17.74 -50.29
CA THR A 135 -6.03 18.68 -51.43
C THR A 135 -5.73 20.14 -51.04
N LEU A 136 -4.66 20.39 -50.27
CA LEU A 136 -4.14 21.75 -50.05
C LEU A 136 -2.62 21.86 -50.22
N GLY A 137 -1.96 20.80 -50.73
CA GLY A 137 -0.52 20.81 -51.00
C GLY A 137 -0.11 21.23 -52.42
N SER A 138 -1.04 21.33 -53.37
CA SER A 138 -0.73 21.62 -54.78
C SER A 138 -0.61 23.12 -55.12
N ALA A 139 -0.77 24.03 -54.14
CA ALA A 139 -0.76 25.47 -54.38
C ALA A 139 0.64 26.13 -54.34
N TRP A 140 1.71 25.37 -54.08
CA TRP A 140 3.06 25.92 -53.92
C TRP A 140 4.11 25.23 -54.81
N THR A 141 3.75 24.87 -56.05
CA THR A 141 4.74 24.58 -57.08
C THR A 141 5.12 25.87 -57.81
N PRO A 142 6.35 26.39 -57.68
CA PRO A 142 6.81 27.47 -58.54
C PRO A 142 6.94 26.93 -59.98
N PRO A 143 6.63 27.73 -61.02
CA PRO A 143 6.80 27.28 -62.39
C PRO A 143 8.28 27.02 -62.70
N ASN A 144 8.56 25.85 -63.27
CA ASN A 144 9.86 25.51 -63.85
C ASN A 144 10.25 26.57 -64.89
N CYS A 145 11.28 27.37 -64.61
CA CYS A 145 12.00 28.08 -65.66
C CYS A 145 13.02 27.10 -66.26
N ALA A 146 12.74 26.67 -67.49
CA ALA A 146 13.68 25.94 -68.33
C ALA A 146 14.61 26.91 -69.05
N SER A 147 15.91 26.54 -69.06
CA SER A 147 17.05 27.05 -69.87
C SER A 147 17.50 28.49 -69.66
#